data_AF-A0A0F7JMW3-F1
#
_entry.id   AF-A0A0F7JMW3-F1
#
_cell.length_a   1.000
_cell.length_b   1.000
_cell.length_c   1.000
_cell.angle_alpha   90.00
_cell.angle_beta   90.00
_cell.angle_gamma   90.00
#
_symmetry.space_group_name_H-M   'P 1'
#
loop_
_entity.id
_entity.type
_entity.pdbx_description
1 polymer ?
#
loop_
_entity_poly.entity_id
_entity_poly.type
_entity_poly.pdbx_seq_one_letter_code
_entity_poly.pdbx_strand_id
1 'polypeptide(L)'
;MVVVTELSESRVPVGVTGAGEWVYLAREGGWSSLTDSSPVFMVTVLPQGAAFHSDLRDQLIAAGLTPSLADTFPVDSSIRLGLTWPTEFWQQAALDWLEREGGTEAFLLELEALVHTGGTQRIRHTARRLVRGITGASSP
;
A
#
# COMPACT_ATOMS: atom_id res chain seq x y z
N MET A 1 -4.32 -4.37 -22.51
CA MET A 1 -3.43 -4.14 -21.35
C MET A 1 -2.59 -2.93 -21.68
N VAL A 2 -2.55 -1.96 -20.77
CA VAL A 2 -1.80 -0.70 -20.94
C VAL A 2 -0.86 -0.57 -19.76
N VAL A 3 0.43 -0.35 -20.03
CA VAL A 3 1.40 0.02 -18.99
C VAL A 3 1.15 1.47 -18.62
N VAL A 4 1.01 1.73 -17.32
CA VAL A 4 0.59 3.03 -16.80
C VAL A 4 1.74 3.70 -16.06
N THR A 5 2.44 2.94 -15.23
CA THR A 5 3.44 3.47 -14.31
C THR A 5 4.60 2.51 -14.14
N GLU A 6 5.71 3.02 -13.62
CA GLU A 6 6.76 2.21 -13.02
C GLU A 6 6.78 2.50 -11.52
N LEU A 7 6.70 1.46 -10.69
CA LEU A 7 6.70 1.68 -9.25
C LEU A 7 8.12 1.95 -8.74
N SER A 8 8.31 3.19 -8.26
CA SER A 8 9.44 3.69 -7.47
C SER A 8 10.82 3.35 -8.06
N GLU A 9 11.86 3.28 -7.21
CA GLU A 9 13.21 2.89 -7.62
C GLU A 9 13.28 1.49 -8.22
N SER A 10 12.30 0.63 -7.95
CA SER A 10 12.27 -0.72 -8.51
C SER A 10 12.05 -0.73 -10.03
N ARG A 11 11.52 0.38 -10.59
CA ARG A 11 11.21 0.56 -12.01
C ARG A 11 10.43 -0.60 -12.63
N VAL A 12 9.62 -1.27 -11.80
CA VAL A 12 8.82 -2.41 -12.25
C VAL A 12 7.63 -1.87 -13.03
N PRO A 13 7.44 -2.25 -14.30
CA PRO A 13 6.29 -1.82 -15.08
C PRO A 13 4.99 -2.35 -14.47
N VAL A 14 4.05 -1.44 -14.25
CA VAL A 14 2.72 -1.72 -13.73
C VAL A 14 1.69 -1.18 -14.71
N GLY A 15 0.66 -1.98 -14.96
CA GLY A 15 -0.38 -1.68 -15.91
C GLY A 15 -1.76 -2.13 -15.42
N VAL A 16 -2.74 -1.86 -16.26
CA VAL A 16 -4.13 -2.27 -16.04
C VAL A 16 -4.64 -3.10 -17.22
N THR A 17 -5.36 -4.18 -16.91
CA THR A 17 -6.00 -5.02 -17.93
C THR A 17 -7.29 -4.37 -18.45
N GLY A 18 -7.86 -4.90 -19.53
CA GLY A 18 -9.15 -4.43 -20.04
C GLY A 18 -10.32 -4.65 -19.06
N ALA A 19 -10.13 -5.50 -18.05
CA ALA A 19 -11.10 -5.74 -16.98
C ALA A 19 -10.89 -4.83 -15.76
N GLY A 20 -9.91 -3.92 -15.78
CA GLY A 20 -9.60 -3.04 -14.65
C GLY A 20 -8.70 -3.67 -13.57
N GLU A 21 -8.13 -4.84 -13.83
CA GLU A 21 -7.19 -5.50 -12.91
C GLU A 21 -5.80 -4.87 -13.00
N TRP A 22 -5.20 -4.60 -11.84
CA TRP A 22 -3.83 -4.11 -11.72
C TRP A 22 -2.80 -5.23 -11.78
N VAL A 23 -1.86 -5.12 -12.71
CA VAL A 23 -0.84 -6.14 -13.01
C VAL A 23 0.55 -5.55 -13.09
N TYR A 24 1.57 -6.37 -12.89
CA TYR A 24 2.98 -5.99 -13.07
C TYR A 24 3.72 -6.97 -13.97
N LEU A 25 4.80 -6.51 -14.59
CA LEU A 25 5.70 -7.35 -15.36
C LEU A 25 6.68 -8.06 -14.42
N ALA A 26 6.48 -9.36 -14.23
CA ALA A 26 7.35 -10.20 -13.44
C ALA A 26 8.70 -10.42 -14.14
N ARG A 27 9.74 -10.76 -13.38
CA ARG A 27 11.12 -10.88 -13.88
C ARG A 27 11.27 -11.97 -14.94
N GLU A 28 10.46 -13.01 -14.84
CA GLU A 28 10.34 -14.12 -15.79
C GLU A 28 9.64 -13.73 -17.11
N GLY A 29 9.18 -12.48 -17.23
CA GLY A 29 8.60 -11.93 -18.47
C GLY A 29 7.08 -12.10 -18.59
N GLY A 30 6.40 -12.61 -17.57
CA GLY A 30 4.94 -12.73 -17.50
C GLY A 30 4.28 -11.57 -16.76
N TRP A 31 3.00 -11.30 -17.08
CA TRP A 31 2.18 -10.37 -16.30
C TRP A 31 1.51 -11.10 -15.15
N SER A 32 1.59 -10.54 -13.96
CA SER A 32 1.02 -11.12 -12.73
C SER A 32 0.15 -10.10 -11.99
N SER A 33 -0.84 -10.59 -11.26
CA SER A 33 -1.77 -9.76 -10.48
C SER A 33 -1.06 -9.12 -9.29
N LEU A 34 -1.22 -7.80 -9.11
CA LEU A 34 -0.70 -7.11 -7.93
C LEU A 34 -1.41 -7.55 -6.66
N THR A 35 -2.71 -7.83 -6.73
CA THR A 35 -3.52 -8.24 -5.57
C THR A 35 -3.17 -9.67 -5.12
N ASP A 36 -3.14 -10.63 -6.05
CA ASP A 36 -2.97 -12.04 -5.69
C ASP A 36 -1.56 -12.39 -5.23
N SER A 37 -0.54 -11.73 -5.79
CA SER A 37 0.86 -12.03 -5.50
C SER A 37 1.50 -11.07 -4.50
N SER A 38 0.93 -9.88 -4.30
CA SER A 38 1.43 -8.84 -3.39
C SER A 38 2.96 -8.69 -3.44
N PRO A 39 3.54 -8.38 -4.61
CA PRO A 39 4.97 -8.47 -4.81
C PRO A 39 5.73 -7.44 -3.96
N VAL A 40 6.94 -7.81 -3.55
CA VAL A 40 7.72 -7.08 -2.54
C VAL A 40 7.94 -5.60 -2.84
N PHE A 41 8.01 -5.20 -4.11
CA PHE A 41 8.21 -3.80 -4.49
C PHE A 41 6.99 -2.92 -4.20
N MET A 42 5.80 -3.48 -3.96
CA MET A 42 4.61 -2.69 -3.63
C MET A 42 4.78 -1.83 -2.37
N VAL A 43 5.63 -2.26 -1.44
CA VAL A 43 5.95 -1.52 -0.22
C VAL A 43 6.50 -0.12 -0.50
N THR A 44 7.10 0.08 -1.68
CA THR A 44 7.69 1.36 -2.11
C THR A 44 6.66 2.44 -2.46
N VAL A 45 5.38 2.09 -2.49
CA VAL A 45 4.27 3.05 -2.57
C VAL A 45 4.16 3.84 -1.26
N LEU A 46 4.45 3.21 -0.11
CA LEU A 46 4.17 3.79 1.21
C LEU A 46 4.89 5.13 1.49
N PRO A 47 6.18 5.32 1.13
CA PRO A 47 6.87 6.58 1.37
C PRO A 47 6.29 7.75 0.55
N GLN A 48 5.63 7.47 -0.58
CA GLN A 48 5.08 8.48 -1.46
C GLN A 48 3.80 9.12 -0.88
N GLY A 49 3.07 8.41 0.00
CA GLY A 49 1.85 8.95 0.62
C GLY A 49 0.78 9.35 -0.41
N ALA A 50 0.03 10.39 -0.09
CA ALA A 50 -0.98 10.99 -0.98
C ALA A 50 -0.46 11.38 -2.37
N ALA A 51 0.84 11.70 -2.52
CA ALA A 51 1.42 12.07 -3.81
C ALA A 51 1.38 10.90 -4.81
N PHE A 52 1.48 9.65 -4.33
CA PHE A 52 1.36 8.48 -5.19
C PHE A 52 0.05 8.48 -5.98
N HIS A 53 -1.05 8.77 -5.29
CA HIS A 53 -2.36 8.72 -5.91
C HIS A 53 -2.56 9.81 -6.95
N SER A 54 -2.11 11.05 -6.68
CA SER A 54 -2.13 12.12 -7.69
C SER A 54 -1.27 11.78 -8.91
N ASP A 55 -0.06 11.27 -8.67
CA ASP A 55 0.88 10.95 -9.76
C ASP A 55 0.35 9.81 -10.62
N LEU A 56 -0.27 8.80 -10.00
CA LEU A 56 -0.90 7.68 -10.71
C LEU A 56 -2.07 8.16 -11.58
N ARG A 57 -2.89 9.10 -11.09
CA ARG A 57 -3.99 9.68 -11.87
C ARG A 57 -3.48 10.41 -13.11
N ASP A 58 -2.43 11.21 -12.97
CA ASP A 58 -1.84 11.95 -14.08
C ASP A 58 -1.25 11.00 -15.13
N GLN A 59 -0.62 9.91 -14.70
CA GLN A 59 -0.09 8.88 -15.59
C GLN A 59 -1.18 8.10 -16.32
N LEU A 60 -2.31 7.79 -15.66
CA LEU A 60 -3.49 7.20 -16.29
C LEU A 60 -4.04 8.12 -17.39
N ILE A 61 -4.16 9.42 -17.12
CA ILE A 61 -4.62 10.41 -18.10
C ILE A 61 -3.68 10.47 -19.29
N ALA A 62 -2.37 10.51 -19.06
CA ALA A 62 -1.36 10.51 -20.12
C ALA A 62 -1.42 9.24 -20.99
N ALA A 63 -1.80 8.11 -20.41
CA ALA A 63 -2.03 6.84 -21.11
C ALA A 63 -3.41 6.74 -21.79
N GLY A 64 -4.26 7.78 -21.73
CA GLY A 64 -5.60 7.79 -22.31
C GLY A 64 -6.63 6.96 -21.55
N LEU A 65 -6.38 6.70 -20.26
CA LEU A 65 -7.23 5.90 -19.38
C LEU A 65 -8.05 6.78 -18.42
N THR A 66 -9.08 6.19 -17.83
CA THR A 66 -9.92 6.89 -16.84
C THR A 66 -9.16 7.08 -15.53
N PRO A 67 -9.07 8.31 -14.98
CA PRO A 67 -8.32 8.58 -13.75
C PRO A 67 -8.90 7.90 -12.50
N SER A 68 -10.18 7.50 -12.52
CA SER A 68 -10.81 6.76 -11.42
C SER A 68 -10.24 5.35 -11.23
N LEU A 69 -9.46 4.83 -12.19
CA LEU A 69 -8.72 3.59 -11.99
C LEU A 69 -7.65 3.72 -10.89
N ALA A 70 -7.16 4.93 -10.60
CA ALA A 70 -6.24 5.13 -9.49
C ALA A 70 -6.87 4.74 -8.14
N ASP A 71 -8.18 4.97 -7.98
CA ASP A 71 -8.93 4.63 -6.77
C ASP A 71 -9.06 3.11 -6.58
N THR A 72 -8.77 2.30 -7.62
CA THR A 72 -8.79 0.83 -7.57
C THR A 72 -7.41 0.21 -7.38
N PHE A 73 -6.36 1.04 -7.29
CA PHE A 73 -5.01 0.53 -7.04
C PHE A 73 -4.96 -0.18 -5.67
N PRO A 74 -4.34 -1.36 -5.55
CA PRO A 74 -4.37 -2.17 -4.33
C PRO A 74 -3.43 -1.64 -3.23
N VAL A 75 -3.63 -0.39 -2.77
CA VAL A 75 -2.84 0.25 -1.70
C VAL A 75 -2.85 -0.57 -0.42
N ASP A 76 -3.98 -1.22 -0.10
CA ASP A 76 -4.11 -2.08 1.07
C ASP A 76 -3.09 -3.21 1.10
N SER A 77 -2.74 -3.76 -0.08
CA SER A 77 -1.71 -4.78 -0.20
C SER A 77 -0.33 -4.21 0.14
N SER A 78 -0.03 -2.97 -0.30
CA SER A 78 1.21 -2.27 0.08
C SER A 78 1.29 -2.01 1.58
N ILE A 79 0.19 -1.59 2.22
CA ILE A 79 0.13 -1.31 3.66
C ILE A 79 0.35 -2.61 4.45
N ARG A 80 -0.39 -3.68 4.13
CA ARG A 80 -0.27 -4.98 4.80
C ARG A 80 1.15 -5.54 4.66
N LEU A 81 1.74 -5.41 3.48
CA LEU A 81 3.12 -5.79 3.22
C LEU A 81 4.10 -4.99 4.10
N GLY A 82 3.91 -3.68 4.23
CA GLY A 82 4.76 -2.83 5.07
C GLY A 82 4.64 -3.13 6.56
N LEU A 83 3.42 -3.33 7.08
CA LEU A 83 3.19 -3.67 8.49
C LEU A 83 3.78 -5.02 8.89
N THR A 84 3.74 -6.00 7.98
CA THR A 84 4.27 -7.35 8.22
C THR A 84 5.74 -7.48 7.84
N TRP A 85 6.36 -6.42 7.30
CA TRP A 85 7.73 -6.46 6.84
C TRP A 85 8.72 -6.61 8.01
N PRO A 86 9.84 -7.35 7.86
CA PRO A 86 10.79 -7.52 8.96
C PRO A 86 11.53 -6.23 9.39
N THR A 87 11.61 -5.23 8.51
CA THR A 87 12.40 -4.02 8.78
C THR A 87 11.54 -2.89 9.32
N GLU A 88 12.09 -2.19 10.31
CA GLU A 88 11.42 -1.09 11.01
C GLU A 88 11.07 0.08 10.08
N PHE A 89 11.85 0.30 9.02
CA PHE A 89 11.61 1.36 8.05
C PHE A 89 10.25 1.19 7.35
N TRP A 90 9.96 -0.01 6.82
CA TRP A 90 8.72 -0.26 6.10
C TRP A 90 7.51 -0.36 7.04
N GLN A 91 7.71 -0.91 8.25
CA GLN A 91 6.71 -0.89 9.30
C GLN A 91 6.32 0.55 9.66
N GLN A 92 7.30 1.43 9.87
CA GLN A 92 7.03 2.83 10.19
C GLN A 92 6.38 3.56 9.02
N ALA A 93 6.80 3.33 7.76
CA ALA A 93 6.17 3.93 6.59
C ALA A 93 4.69 3.54 6.45
N ALA A 94 4.34 2.28 6.72
CA ALA A 94 2.95 1.82 6.72
C ALA A 94 2.12 2.46 7.85
N LEU A 95 2.69 2.55 9.05
CA LEU A 95 2.05 3.23 10.18
C LEU A 95 1.82 4.72 9.89
N ASP A 96 2.83 5.41 9.36
CA ASP A 96 2.73 6.83 8.99
C ASP A 96 1.73 7.08 7.86
N TRP A 97 1.51 6.09 6.97
CA TRP A 97 0.41 6.13 6.00
C TRP A 97 -0.94 6.09 6.70
N LEU A 98 -1.16 5.08 7.56
CA LEU A 98 -2.41 4.89 8.28
C LEU A 98 -2.76 6.08 9.20
N GLU A 99 -1.76 6.71 9.82
CA GLU A 99 -1.98 7.91 10.64
C GLU A 99 -2.46 9.12 9.83
N ARG A 100 -2.08 9.21 8.54
CA ARG A 100 -2.44 10.34 7.67
C ARG A 100 -3.74 10.10 6.92
N GLU A 101 -3.88 8.92 6.32
CA GLU A 101 -4.96 8.59 5.38
C GLU A 101 -6.14 7.85 6.05
N GLY A 102 -5.94 7.32 7.26
CA GLY A 102 -6.96 6.52 7.96
C GLY A 102 -7.08 5.10 7.42
N GLY A 103 -8.27 4.50 7.57
CA GLY A 103 -8.55 3.11 7.15
C GLY A 103 -7.92 2.05 8.07
N THR A 104 -7.58 2.42 9.30
CA THR A 104 -6.88 1.59 10.28
C THR A 104 -7.63 0.30 10.63
N GLU A 105 -8.95 0.30 10.49
CA GLU A 105 -9.84 -0.82 10.79
C GLU A 105 -9.51 -2.08 9.95
N ALA A 106 -9.10 -1.88 8.68
CA ALA A 106 -8.77 -2.97 7.76
C ALA A 106 -7.49 -3.74 8.12
N PHE A 107 -6.69 -3.20 9.05
CA PHE A 107 -5.37 -3.69 9.45
C PHE A 107 -5.27 -3.98 10.94
N LEU A 108 -6.41 -4.15 11.63
CA LEU A 108 -6.43 -4.36 13.08
C LEU A 108 -5.52 -5.52 13.53
N LEU A 109 -5.55 -6.65 12.81
CA LEU A 109 -4.75 -7.84 13.14
C LEU A 109 -3.24 -7.55 13.03
N GLU A 110 -2.80 -6.89 11.97
CA GLU A 110 -1.40 -6.50 11.78
C GLU A 110 -0.95 -5.48 12.83
N LEU A 111 -1.80 -4.52 13.15
CA LEU A 111 -1.52 -3.50 14.17
C LEU A 111 -1.39 -4.14 15.56
N GLU A 112 -2.30 -5.04 15.94
CA GLU A 112 -2.22 -5.79 17.20
C GLU A 112 -0.93 -6.60 17.30
N ALA A 113 -0.53 -7.27 16.22
CA ALA A 113 0.74 -7.97 16.19
C ALA A 113 1.93 -7.01 16.46
N LEU A 114 1.97 -5.87 15.76
CA LEU A 114 3.04 -4.87 15.92
C LEU A 114 3.09 -4.23 17.32
N VAL A 115 1.97 -4.16 18.05
CA VAL A 115 1.97 -3.70 19.46
C VAL A 115 2.91 -4.55 20.32
N HIS A 116 3.01 -5.85 20.02
CA HIS A 116 3.79 -6.83 20.76
C HIS A 116 5.16 -7.10 20.13
N THR A 117 5.25 -7.12 18.80
CA THR A 117 6.44 -7.58 18.07
C THR A 117 7.29 -6.46 17.47
N GLY A 118 6.78 -5.24 17.37
CA GLY A 118 7.48 -4.13 16.71
C GLY A 118 8.87 -3.91 17.29
N GLY A 119 9.89 -3.76 16.44
CA GLY A 119 11.31 -3.71 16.84
C GLY A 119 11.64 -2.54 17.77
N THR A 120 11.01 -1.38 17.53
CA THR A 120 11.21 -0.16 18.34
C THR A 120 10.04 0.16 19.26
N GLN A 121 10.34 0.93 20.32
CA GLN A 121 9.31 1.52 21.15
C GLN A 121 8.36 2.44 20.36
N ARG A 122 8.89 3.17 19.36
CA ARG A 122 8.09 4.04 18.48
C ARG A 122 7.03 3.25 17.72
N ILE A 123 7.43 2.16 17.05
CA ILE A 123 6.52 1.29 16.29
C ILE A 123 5.43 0.73 17.20
N ARG A 124 5.80 0.14 18.35
CA ARG A 124 4.84 -0.41 19.31
C ARG A 124 3.90 0.65 19.88
N HIS A 125 4.38 1.87 20.08
CA HIS A 125 3.57 2.98 20.59
C HIS A 125 2.58 3.48 19.53
N THR A 126 3.04 3.72 18.30
CA THR A 126 2.18 4.15 17.19
C THR A 126 1.11 3.11 16.88
N ALA A 127 1.47 1.82 16.77
CA ALA A 127 0.50 0.75 16.56
C ALA A 127 -0.56 0.71 17.67
N ARG A 128 -0.15 0.85 18.95
CA ARG A 128 -1.08 0.86 20.08
C ARG A 128 -2.03 2.07 20.05
N ARG A 129 -1.53 3.23 19.62
CA ARG A 129 -2.35 4.44 19.46
C ARG A 129 -3.41 4.22 18.39
N LEU A 130 -3.05 3.65 17.23
CA LEU A 130 -3.98 3.35 16.15
C LEU A 130 -5.05 2.34 16.57
N VAL A 131 -4.67 1.23 17.21
CA VAL A 131 -5.61 0.24 17.75
C VAL A 131 -6.61 0.87 18.71
N ARG A 132 -6.14 1.73 19.63
CA ARG A 132 -7.03 2.44 20.56
C ARG A 132 -8.02 3.35 19.84
N GLY A 133 -7.59 4.02 18.78
CA GLY A 133 -8.46 4.86 17.95
C GLY A 133 -9.65 4.07 17.39
N ILE A 134 -9.41 2.85 16.90
CA ILE A 134 -10.45 1.94 16.38
C ILE A 134 -11.42 1.53 17.51
N THR A 135 -10.88 1.05 18.64
CA THR A 135 -11.71 0.53 19.75
C THR A 135 -12.48 1.62 20.49
N GLY A 136 -11.94 2.84 20.55
CA GLY A 136 -12.56 3.99 21.21
C GLY A 136 -13.67 4.65 20.38
N ALA A 137 -13.58 4.57 19.05
CA ALA A 137 -14.63 5.02 18.13
C ALA A 137 -15.84 4.06 18.06
N SER A 138 -15.72 2.86 18.66
CA SER A 138 -16.76 1.83 18.69
C SER A 138 -17.69 1.88 19.92
N SER A 139 -17.60 2.92 20.75
CA SER A 139 -18.52 3.13 21.89
C SER A 139 -19.67 4.07 21.52
N PRO A 140 -20.93 3.60 21.46
CA PRO A 140 -22.11 4.45 21.30
C PRO A 140 -22.43 5.28 22.56
#